data_AF-A0A316I1N8-F1
#
_entry.id   AF-A0A316I1N8-F1
#
_cell.length_a   1.000
_cell.length_b   1.000
_cell.length_c   1.000
_cell.angle_alpha   90.00
_cell.angle_beta   90.00
_cell.angle_gamma   90.00
#
_symmetry.space_group_name_H-M   'P 1'
#
loop_
_entity.id
_entity.type
_entity.pdbx_description
1 polymer ?
#
loop_
_entity_poly.entity_id
_entity_poly.type
_entity_poly.pdbx_seq_one_letter_code
_entity_poly.pdbx_strand_id
1 'polypeptide(L)'
;MTTLPATVASALLEVDGENGDWPARWQALIGVSVELQSLLVTDPGPELVGLIEQIVTQLADGVANSRRHRVELAELAHRVLGIHARACAQTRPDPVRLADWLLDLQLHHPDAPDVSLSAYADALDDEGLAHYRERAVALFEPLPVIGFGETGRYDRARWALLRVMEELAEYTEDVDLQLLVLSKDLSSGWHYLQVATVLRDNGRGDDALEWVERGLRAVGGRGAALRLIDLAVEEHLRHGASQRAVQVCKEAFFARPNLDVYLKMRALVVHTDEWPPLRAELVNHLVQDGSRLAVEVYRRIVEVELARRGLEEQDLVVEWLEQLRGLQPDAFADYLEHIKSRHVADSQLLDELSRRGL
;
A
#
# COMPACT_ATOMS: atom_id res chain seq x y z
N MET A 1 6.14 -46.36 -10.67
CA MET A 1 6.32 -45.21 -9.75
C MET A 1 7.79 -44.84 -9.53
N THR A 2 8.70 -45.78 -9.22
CA THR A 2 10.11 -45.51 -8.86
C THR A 2 10.99 -44.84 -9.92
N THR A 3 10.58 -44.77 -11.18
CA THR A 3 11.38 -44.19 -12.27
C THR A 3 11.11 -42.70 -12.52
N LEU A 4 9.94 -42.17 -12.13
CA LEU A 4 9.55 -40.78 -12.48
C LEU A 4 10.49 -39.72 -11.89
N PRO A 5 10.90 -39.77 -10.60
CA PRO A 5 11.83 -38.78 -10.05
C PRO A 5 13.21 -38.85 -10.70
N ALA A 6 13.64 -40.04 -11.15
CA ALA A 6 14.89 -40.20 -11.88
C ALA A 6 14.82 -39.59 -13.29
N THR A 7 13.67 -39.72 -13.96
CA THR A 7 13.42 -39.05 -15.25
C THR A 7 13.48 -37.52 -15.10
N VAL A 8 12.84 -36.96 -14.07
CA VAL A 8 12.87 -35.52 -13.78
C VAL A 8 14.30 -35.06 -13.47
N ALA A 9 15.00 -35.74 -12.56
CA ALA A 9 16.39 -35.42 -12.23
C ALA A 9 17.29 -35.43 -13.48
N SER A 10 17.17 -36.46 -14.32
CA SER A 10 17.93 -36.60 -15.56
C SER A 10 17.65 -35.46 -16.55
N ALA A 11 16.38 -35.07 -16.69
CA ALA A 11 15.99 -33.95 -17.56
C ALA A 11 16.51 -32.59 -17.06
N LEU A 12 16.78 -32.44 -15.76
CA LEU A 12 17.22 -31.18 -15.13
C LEU A 12 18.75 -31.05 -14.94
N LEU A 13 19.54 -32.13 -15.05
CA LEU A 13 21.00 -32.15 -14.75
C LEU A 13 21.83 -31.10 -15.53
N GLU A 14 21.33 -30.59 -16.65
CA GLU A 14 21.97 -29.53 -17.44
C GLU A 14 20.92 -28.64 -18.11
N VAL A 15 19.98 -28.14 -17.30
CA VAL A 15 18.79 -27.43 -17.80
C VAL A 15 19.11 -26.28 -18.77
N ASP A 16 20.26 -25.60 -18.59
CA ASP A 16 20.73 -24.49 -19.44
C ASP A 16 21.97 -24.85 -20.30
N GLY A 17 22.31 -26.15 -20.41
CA GLY A 17 23.51 -26.61 -21.13
C GLY A 17 23.46 -26.31 -22.64
N GLU A 18 24.55 -25.79 -23.20
CA GLU A 18 24.64 -25.37 -24.61
C GLU A 18 24.52 -26.52 -25.62
N ASN A 19 24.76 -27.76 -25.20
CA ASN A 19 24.74 -28.97 -26.04
C ASN A 19 23.55 -29.91 -25.74
N GLY A 20 22.56 -29.47 -24.95
CA GLY A 20 21.44 -30.30 -24.53
C GLY A 20 20.27 -30.31 -25.53
N ASP A 21 19.66 -31.47 -25.75
CA ASP A 21 18.36 -31.60 -26.45
C ASP A 21 17.22 -31.23 -25.50
N TRP A 22 17.03 -29.91 -25.27
CA TRP A 22 15.95 -29.41 -24.44
C TRP A 22 14.57 -29.89 -24.91
N PRO A 23 14.22 -29.90 -26.21
CA PRO A 23 12.95 -30.45 -26.67
C PRO A 23 12.68 -31.88 -26.19
N ALA A 24 13.64 -32.80 -26.27
CA ALA A 24 13.46 -34.15 -25.77
C ALA A 24 13.33 -34.22 -24.25
N ARG A 25 14.15 -33.45 -23.51
CA ARG A 25 14.06 -33.35 -22.03
C ARG A 25 12.72 -32.79 -21.59
N TRP A 26 12.22 -31.75 -22.27
CA TRP A 26 10.92 -31.15 -22.03
C TRP A 26 9.77 -32.14 -22.30
N GLN A 27 9.83 -32.90 -23.40
CA GLN A 27 8.84 -33.96 -23.66
C GLN A 27 8.85 -35.03 -22.56
N ALA A 28 10.01 -35.39 -22.03
CA ALA A 28 10.09 -36.31 -20.89
C ALA A 28 9.41 -35.74 -19.63
N LEU A 29 9.64 -34.45 -19.33
CA LEU A 29 9.00 -33.76 -18.20
C LEU A 29 7.47 -33.67 -18.35
N ILE A 30 6.98 -33.35 -19.56
CA ILE A 30 5.55 -33.38 -19.87
C ILE A 30 4.98 -34.80 -19.70
N GLY A 31 5.72 -35.81 -20.18
CA GLY A 31 5.35 -37.22 -20.00
C GLY A 31 5.19 -37.61 -18.53
N VAL A 32 6.06 -37.13 -17.65
CA VAL A 32 5.92 -37.33 -16.19
C VAL A 32 4.61 -36.73 -15.68
N SER A 33 4.25 -35.51 -16.07
CA SER A 33 2.97 -34.90 -15.67
C SER A 33 1.76 -35.69 -16.16
N VAL A 34 1.79 -36.25 -17.38
CA VAL A 34 0.70 -37.10 -17.90
C VAL A 34 0.59 -38.40 -17.11
N GLU A 35 1.72 -39.04 -16.80
CA GLU A 35 1.73 -40.28 -16.01
C GLU A 35 1.18 -40.04 -14.60
N LEU A 36 1.53 -38.93 -13.94
CA LEU A 36 0.96 -38.58 -12.64
C LEU A 36 -0.56 -38.38 -12.69
N GLN A 37 -1.10 -37.79 -13.76
CA GLN A 37 -2.55 -37.69 -13.96
C GLN A 37 -3.21 -39.06 -14.15
N SER A 38 -2.55 -39.97 -14.86
CA SER A 38 -3.02 -41.35 -15.04
C SER A 38 -3.05 -42.11 -13.71
N LEU A 39 -1.98 -41.99 -12.90
CA LEU A 39 -1.90 -42.60 -11.58
C LEU A 39 -2.95 -42.03 -10.62
N LEU A 40 -3.22 -40.73 -10.67
CA LEU A 40 -4.27 -40.09 -9.87
C LEU A 40 -5.67 -40.70 -10.13
N VAL A 41 -5.92 -41.23 -11.32
CA VAL A 41 -7.21 -41.87 -11.68
C VAL A 41 -7.21 -43.35 -11.37
N THR A 42 -6.07 -44.03 -11.53
CA THR A 42 -5.97 -45.49 -11.47
C THR A 42 -5.57 -46.03 -10.09
N ASP A 43 -4.75 -45.29 -9.34
CA ASP A 43 -4.23 -45.66 -8.02
C ASP A 43 -3.86 -44.43 -7.16
N PRO A 44 -4.85 -43.65 -6.66
CA PRO A 44 -4.62 -42.47 -5.83
C PRO A 44 -4.26 -42.84 -4.39
N GLY A 45 -3.22 -43.66 -4.19
CA GLY A 45 -2.73 -44.05 -2.87
C GLY A 45 -1.86 -42.98 -2.19
N PRO A 46 -1.59 -43.08 -0.88
CA PRO A 46 -0.74 -42.14 -0.14
C PRO A 46 0.70 -42.08 -0.69
N GLU A 47 1.21 -43.15 -1.29
CA GLU A 47 2.52 -43.16 -1.95
C GLU A 47 2.60 -42.20 -3.14
N LEU A 48 1.47 -41.95 -3.82
CA LEU A 48 1.41 -41.00 -4.93
C LEU A 48 1.60 -39.56 -4.45
N VAL A 49 1.09 -39.22 -3.26
CA VAL A 49 1.30 -37.89 -2.66
C VAL A 49 2.79 -37.62 -2.49
N GLY A 50 3.51 -38.51 -1.78
CA GLY A 50 4.95 -38.37 -1.58
C GLY A 50 5.77 -38.36 -2.87
N LEU A 51 5.33 -39.12 -3.88
CA LEU A 51 5.95 -39.09 -5.21
C LEU A 51 5.79 -37.74 -5.91
N ILE A 52 4.58 -37.17 -5.86
CA ILE A 52 4.32 -35.86 -6.48
C ILE A 52 5.08 -34.76 -5.72
N GLU A 53 5.12 -34.80 -4.39
CA GLU A 53 5.89 -33.86 -3.57
C GLU A 53 7.35 -33.81 -4.00
N GLN A 54 7.99 -34.97 -4.17
CA GLN A 54 9.37 -35.07 -4.65
C GLN A 54 9.55 -34.44 -6.04
N ILE A 55 8.63 -34.71 -6.97
CA ILE A 55 8.69 -34.18 -8.33
C ILE A 55 8.47 -32.66 -8.34
N VAL A 56 7.55 -32.14 -7.53
CA VAL A 56 7.33 -30.69 -7.38
C VAL A 56 8.61 -30.01 -6.89
N THR A 57 9.26 -30.56 -5.85
CA THR A 57 10.53 -30.01 -5.34
C THR A 57 11.62 -30.02 -6.42
N GLN A 58 11.78 -31.11 -7.18
CA GLN A 58 12.76 -31.17 -8.26
C GLN A 58 12.47 -30.13 -9.37
N LEU A 59 11.21 -29.95 -9.75
CA LEU A 59 10.83 -28.93 -10.73
C LEU A 59 11.10 -27.52 -10.20
N ALA A 60 10.79 -27.26 -8.92
CA ALA A 60 11.06 -25.98 -8.26
C ALA A 60 12.58 -25.67 -8.17
N ASP A 61 13.41 -26.67 -7.88
CA ASP A 61 14.86 -26.59 -8.00
C ASP A 61 15.29 -26.25 -9.45
N GLY A 62 14.65 -26.87 -10.43
CA GLY A 62 14.85 -26.58 -11.85
C GLY A 62 14.56 -25.11 -12.20
N VAL A 63 13.45 -24.56 -11.71
CA VAL A 63 13.09 -23.13 -11.89
C VAL A 63 14.16 -22.22 -11.30
N ALA A 64 14.61 -22.50 -10.07
CA ALA A 64 15.60 -21.68 -9.38
C ALA A 64 16.96 -21.67 -10.12
N ASN A 65 17.34 -22.81 -10.72
CA ASN A 65 18.63 -23.00 -11.37
C ASN A 65 18.64 -22.68 -12.88
N SER A 66 17.47 -22.61 -13.54
CA SER A 66 17.37 -22.24 -14.95
C SER A 66 17.21 -20.73 -15.14
N ARG A 67 17.90 -20.20 -16.15
CA ARG A 67 17.67 -18.86 -16.71
C ARG A 67 16.91 -18.91 -18.03
N ARG A 68 17.11 -19.96 -18.85
CA ARG A 68 16.53 -20.05 -20.20
C ARG A 68 15.11 -20.61 -20.20
N HIS A 69 14.84 -21.58 -19.34
CA HIS A 69 13.60 -22.36 -19.34
C HIS A 69 12.76 -22.15 -18.07
N ARG A 70 13.09 -21.11 -17.29
CA ARG A 70 12.44 -20.80 -16.01
C ARG A 70 10.92 -20.74 -16.10
N VAL A 71 10.39 -20.06 -17.12
CA VAL A 71 8.94 -19.87 -17.28
C VAL A 71 8.23 -21.20 -17.57
N GLU A 72 8.74 -21.96 -18.54
CA GLU A 72 8.18 -23.28 -18.90
C GLU A 72 8.21 -24.23 -17.69
N LEU A 73 9.33 -24.27 -16.96
CA LEU A 73 9.46 -25.08 -15.75
C LEU A 73 8.51 -24.64 -14.63
N ALA A 74 8.29 -23.33 -14.46
CA ALA A 74 7.37 -22.81 -13.45
C ALA A 74 5.92 -23.20 -13.76
N GLU A 75 5.50 -23.11 -15.03
CA GLU A 75 4.18 -23.56 -15.48
C GLU A 75 3.98 -25.06 -15.23
N LEU A 76 5.00 -25.88 -15.49
CA LEU A 76 4.93 -27.31 -15.23
C LEU A 76 4.90 -27.62 -13.72
N ALA A 77 5.73 -26.95 -12.93
CA ALA A 77 5.72 -27.10 -11.47
C ALA A 77 4.32 -26.76 -10.90
N HIS A 78 3.70 -25.69 -11.37
CA HIS A 78 2.35 -25.30 -10.95
C HIS A 78 1.29 -26.33 -11.38
N ARG A 79 1.39 -26.85 -12.62
CA ARG A 79 0.52 -27.93 -13.10
C ARG A 79 0.63 -29.18 -12.22
N VAL A 80 1.86 -29.60 -11.89
CA VAL A 80 2.09 -30.79 -11.06
C VAL A 80 1.63 -30.56 -9.62
N LEU A 81 1.80 -29.35 -9.08
CA LEU A 81 1.22 -28.97 -7.79
C LEU A 81 -0.31 -29.04 -7.79
N GLY A 82 -0.97 -28.71 -8.90
CA GLY A 82 -2.42 -28.94 -9.05
C GLY A 82 -2.82 -30.42 -9.02
N ILE A 83 -1.97 -31.32 -9.52
CA ILE A 83 -2.17 -32.78 -9.38
C ILE A 83 -2.00 -33.20 -7.92
N HIS A 84 -1.00 -32.64 -7.22
CA HIS A 84 -0.78 -32.86 -5.80
C HIS A 84 -2.02 -32.51 -4.97
N ALA A 85 -2.58 -31.31 -5.14
CA ALA A 85 -3.78 -30.87 -4.43
C ALA A 85 -4.95 -31.87 -4.59
N ARG A 86 -5.19 -32.34 -5.82
CA ARG A 86 -6.23 -33.35 -6.10
C ARG A 86 -5.93 -34.72 -5.50
N ALA A 87 -4.66 -35.10 -5.38
CA ALA A 87 -4.26 -36.33 -4.72
C ALA A 87 -4.48 -36.23 -3.20
N CYS A 88 -4.12 -35.09 -2.59
CA CYS A 88 -4.35 -34.81 -1.17
C CYS A 88 -5.84 -34.83 -0.83
N ALA A 89 -6.70 -34.24 -1.66
CA ALA A 89 -8.15 -34.25 -1.44
C ALA A 89 -8.75 -35.68 -1.42
N GLN A 90 -8.19 -36.60 -2.22
CA GLN A 90 -8.65 -38.00 -2.28
C GLN A 90 -8.09 -38.87 -1.16
N THR A 91 -6.82 -38.66 -0.80
CA THR A 91 -6.09 -39.50 0.16
C THR A 91 -6.19 -39.03 1.60
N ARG A 92 -6.49 -37.74 1.81
CA ARG A 92 -6.52 -37.07 3.12
C ARG A 92 -5.26 -37.37 3.93
N PRO A 93 -4.09 -36.87 3.48
CA PRO A 93 -2.86 -37.01 4.26
C PRO A 93 -3.01 -36.29 5.61
N ASP A 94 -2.07 -36.53 6.52
CA ASP A 94 -1.99 -35.78 7.79
C ASP A 94 -1.95 -34.26 7.49
N PRO A 95 -2.95 -33.49 7.97
CA PRO A 95 -3.13 -32.08 7.62
C PRO A 95 -1.98 -31.20 8.14
N VAL A 96 -1.39 -31.53 9.31
CA VAL A 96 -0.26 -30.80 9.89
C VAL A 96 1.00 -31.04 9.07
N ARG A 97 1.25 -32.30 8.68
CA ARG A 97 2.39 -32.68 7.83
C ARG A 97 2.28 -32.09 6.42
N LEU A 98 1.07 -31.92 5.90
CA LEU A 98 0.81 -31.24 4.63
C LEU A 98 1.04 -29.73 4.74
N ALA A 99 0.54 -29.09 5.79
CA ALA A 99 0.76 -27.68 6.08
C ALA A 99 2.26 -27.33 6.14
N ASP A 100 3.04 -28.17 6.84
CA ASP A 100 4.48 -27.98 6.93
C ASP A 100 5.17 -28.07 5.56
N TRP A 101 4.79 -29.06 4.75
CA TRP A 101 5.36 -29.23 3.42
C TRP A 101 5.03 -28.07 2.47
N LEU A 102 3.79 -27.58 2.48
CA LEU A 102 3.38 -26.44 1.66
C LEU A 102 4.14 -25.17 2.05
N LEU A 103 4.24 -24.89 3.34
CA LEU A 103 4.98 -23.73 3.84
C LEU A 103 6.48 -23.86 3.49
N ASP A 104 7.08 -25.01 3.70
CA ASP A 104 8.48 -25.25 3.33
C ASP A 104 8.72 -25.09 1.84
N LEU A 105 7.82 -25.58 0.99
CA LEU A 105 7.91 -25.40 -0.46
C LEU A 105 7.97 -23.91 -0.84
N GLN A 106 7.06 -23.10 -0.29
CA GLN A 106 7.02 -21.65 -0.57
C GLN A 106 8.26 -20.91 -0.07
N LEU A 107 8.76 -21.28 1.12
CA LEU A 107 9.93 -20.64 1.73
C LEU A 107 11.24 -20.97 1.00
N HIS A 108 11.41 -22.22 0.57
CA HIS A 108 12.62 -22.66 -0.13
C HIS A 108 12.58 -22.31 -1.63
N HIS A 109 11.39 -22.24 -2.23
CA HIS A 109 11.18 -21.99 -3.65
C HIS A 109 10.21 -20.82 -3.90
N PRO A 110 10.59 -19.60 -3.51
CA PRO A 110 9.68 -18.46 -3.62
C PRO A 110 9.34 -18.06 -5.05
N ASP A 111 10.13 -18.47 -6.04
CA ASP A 111 9.92 -18.11 -7.45
C ASP A 111 8.76 -18.91 -8.09
N ALA A 112 8.66 -20.22 -7.83
CA ALA A 112 7.59 -21.11 -8.28
C ALA A 112 7.76 -22.51 -7.64
N PRO A 113 6.69 -23.31 -7.49
CA PRO A 113 5.30 -22.99 -7.87
C PRO A 113 4.58 -22.12 -6.83
N ASP A 114 3.55 -21.42 -7.28
CA ASP A 114 2.63 -20.71 -6.39
C ASP A 114 1.66 -21.70 -5.74
N VAL A 115 1.65 -21.72 -4.41
CA VAL A 115 0.68 -22.48 -3.61
C VAL A 115 -0.58 -21.64 -3.46
N SER A 116 -1.74 -22.24 -3.76
CA SER A 116 -3.04 -21.68 -3.40
C SER A 116 -3.65 -22.50 -2.27
N LEU A 117 -3.91 -21.88 -1.13
CA LEU A 117 -4.55 -22.54 0.03
C LEU A 117 -5.95 -23.02 -0.32
N SER A 118 -6.66 -22.30 -1.20
CA SER A 118 -7.98 -22.70 -1.69
C SER A 118 -8.01 -24.08 -2.35
N ALA A 119 -6.93 -24.47 -3.04
CA ALA A 119 -6.82 -25.78 -3.68
C ALA A 119 -6.61 -26.92 -2.67
N TYR A 120 -6.17 -26.59 -1.45
CA TYR A 120 -5.90 -27.55 -0.37
C TYR A 120 -6.92 -27.48 0.76
N ALA A 121 -7.98 -26.66 0.66
CA ALA A 121 -8.97 -26.44 1.72
C ALA A 121 -9.48 -27.75 2.36
N ASP A 122 -9.91 -28.70 1.53
CA ASP A 122 -10.44 -30.00 1.99
C ASP A 122 -9.38 -30.90 2.66
N ALA A 123 -8.12 -30.77 2.26
CA ALA A 123 -7.03 -31.64 2.73
C ALA A 123 -6.27 -31.06 3.93
N LEU A 124 -6.24 -29.74 4.07
CA LEU A 124 -5.66 -29.07 5.23
C LEU A 124 -6.60 -29.06 6.43
N ASP A 125 -7.91 -29.08 6.21
CA ASP A 125 -8.93 -28.88 7.24
C ASP A 125 -8.63 -27.70 8.21
N ASP A 126 -9.37 -27.61 9.31
CA ASP A 126 -9.17 -26.53 10.29
C ASP A 126 -7.86 -26.70 11.08
N GLU A 127 -7.42 -27.94 11.33
CA GLU A 127 -6.22 -28.25 12.11
C GLU A 127 -4.95 -27.90 11.33
N GLY A 128 -4.84 -28.35 10.08
CA GLY A 128 -3.70 -28.03 9.22
C GLY A 128 -3.62 -26.55 8.86
N LEU A 129 -4.77 -25.90 8.62
CA LEU A 129 -4.79 -24.46 8.36
C LEU A 129 -4.37 -23.64 9.59
N ALA A 130 -4.82 -24.03 10.79
CA ALA A 130 -4.40 -23.40 12.03
C ALA A 130 -2.87 -23.55 12.25
N HIS A 131 -2.33 -24.76 12.04
CA HIS A 131 -0.89 -25.00 12.13
C HIS A 131 -0.09 -24.20 11.10
N TYR A 132 -0.55 -24.16 9.84
CA TYR A 132 0.05 -23.34 8.78
C TYR A 132 0.12 -21.88 9.20
N ARG A 133 -1.00 -21.33 9.71
CA ARG A 133 -1.11 -19.95 10.18
C ARG A 133 -0.15 -19.67 11.33
N GLU A 134 -0.18 -20.48 12.38
CA GLU A 134 0.67 -20.30 13.55
C GLU A 134 2.14 -20.27 13.18
N ARG A 135 2.57 -21.21 12.32
CA ARG A 135 3.96 -21.29 11.86
C ARG A 135 4.34 -20.11 10.96
N ALA A 136 3.47 -19.72 10.02
CA ALA A 136 3.72 -18.58 9.13
C ALA A 136 3.84 -17.26 9.93
N VAL A 137 2.91 -17.02 10.87
CA VAL A 137 2.94 -15.84 11.75
C VAL A 137 4.19 -15.83 12.62
N ALA A 138 4.56 -16.95 13.23
CA ALA A 138 5.75 -17.05 14.07
C ALA A 138 7.06 -16.75 13.32
N LEU A 139 7.12 -17.04 12.03
CA LEU A 139 8.26 -16.70 11.16
C LEU A 139 8.21 -15.24 10.69
N PHE A 140 7.02 -14.69 10.47
CA PHE A 140 6.82 -13.34 9.93
C PHE A 140 6.93 -12.24 10.99
N GLU A 141 6.37 -12.45 12.17
CA GLU A 141 6.29 -11.45 13.24
C GLU A 141 7.67 -10.90 13.66
N PRO A 142 8.76 -11.70 13.74
CA PRO A 142 10.09 -11.19 14.09
C PRO A 142 10.76 -10.35 12.98
N LEU A 143 10.22 -10.34 11.75
CA LEU A 143 10.84 -9.58 10.66
C LEU A 143 10.91 -8.08 11.00
N PRO A 144 12.02 -7.41 10.67
CA PRO A 144 12.15 -5.98 10.93
C PRO A 144 11.11 -5.18 10.15
N VAL A 145 10.59 -4.14 10.79
CA VAL A 145 9.76 -3.12 10.14
C VAL A 145 10.68 -2.19 9.37
N ILE A 146 10.37 -1.93 8.10
CA ILE A 146 11.06 -0.91 7.31
C ILE A 146 10.47 0.44 7.71
N GLY A 147 11.26 1.29 8.34
CA GLY A 147 10.84 2.59 8.85
C GLY A 147 10.70 3.66 7.76
N PHE A 148 10.03 4.76 8.08
CA PHE A 148 9.83 5.86 7.14
C PHE A 148 11.16 6.45 6.64
N GLY A 149 11.31 6.55 5.32
CA GLY A 149 12.53 7.04 4.68
C GLY A 149 13.65 6.01 4.57
N GLU A 150 13.48 4.80 5.10
CA GLU A 150 14.41 3.70 4.92
C GLU A 150 14.17 2.97 3.60
N THR A 151 15.25 2.56 2.93
CA THR A 151 15.17 1.61 1.83
C THR A 151 15.27 0.20 2.38
N GLY A 152 14.17 -0.55 2.29
CA GLY A 152 14.15 -1.95 2.73
C GLY A 152 15.08 -2.83 1.93
N ARG A 153 15.76 -3.78 2.59
CA ARG A 153 16.32 -4.95 1.92
C ARG A 153 15.23 -6.01 1.81
N TYR A 154 14.69 -6.15 0.61
CA TYR A 154 13.87 -7.30 0.25
C TYR A 154 14.80 -8.44 -0.18
N ASP A 155 15.29 -9.20 0.80
CA ASP A 155 15.94 -10.47 0.47
C ASP A 155 14.89 -11.52 0.08
N ARG A 156 15.38 -12.61 -0.51
CA ARG A 156 14.54 -13.69 -1.03
C ARG A 156 13.67 -14.31 0.08
N ALA A 157 14.17 -14.41 1.31
CA ALA A 157 13.45 -15.01 2.43
C ALA A 157 12.29 -14.12 2.90
N ARG A 158 12.52 -12.82 3.03
CA ARG A 158 11.47 -11.84 3.32
C ARG A 158 10.38 -11.86 2.25
N TRP A 159 10.77 -11.91 0.97
CA TRP A 159 9.80 -11.94 -0.12
C TRP A 159 8.95 -13.22 -0.10
N ALA A 160 9.57 -14.38 0.17
CA ALA A 160 8.85 -15.65 0.34
C ALA A 160 7.78 -15.56 1.43
N LEU A 161 8.17 -15.05 2.60
CA LEU A 161 7.29 -14.90 3.76
C LEU A 161 6.18 -13.87 3.51
N LEU A 162 6.44 -12.78 2.79
CA LEU A 162 5.40 -11.83 2.40
C LEU A 162 4.32 -12.50 1.55
N ARG A 163 4.70 -13.28 0.53
CA ARG A 163 3.73 -13.99 -0.31
C ARG A 163 2.91 -15.02 0.45
N VAL A 164 3.56 -15.74 1.37
CA VAL A 164 2.88 -16.68 2.29
C VAL A 164 1.80 -15.96 3.09
N MET A 165 2.14 -14.82 3.69
CA MET A 165 1.20 -14.07 4.52
C MET A 165 0.11 -13.38 3.71
N GLU A 166 0.40 -12.92 2.50
CA GLU A 166 -0.59 -12.36 1.57
C GLU A 166 -1.62 -13.42 1.15
N GLU A 167 -1.18 -14.60 0.70
CA GLU A 167 -2.06 -15.73 0.38
C GLU A 167 -2.89 -16.15 1.59
N LEU A 168 -2.28 -16.22 2.78
CA LEU A 168 -2.99 -16.58 4.00
C LEU A 168 -4.04 -15.54 4.38
N ALA A 169 -3.72 -14.25 4.32
CA ALA A 169 -4.65 -13.17 4.63
C ALA A 169 -5.82 -13.12 3.63
N GLU A 170 -5.53 -13.31 2.34
CA GLU A 170 -6.56 -13.37 1.29
C GLU A 170 -7.47 -14.58 1.47
N TYR A 171 -6.91 -15.78 1.66
CA TYR A 171 -7.68 -17.01 1.80
C TYR A 171 -8.55 -17.02 3.07
N THR A 172 -8.04 -16.49 4.19
CA THR A 172 -8.77 -16.44 5.47
C THR A 172 -9.64 -15.21 5.63
N GLU A 173 -9.60 -14.27 4.69
CA GLU A 173 -10.20 -12.93 4.78
C GLU A 173 -9.84 -12.22 6.11
N ASP A 174 -8.63 -12.47 6.61
CA ASP A 174 -8.20 -12.01 7.93
C ASP A 174 -7.54 -10.63 7.84
N VAL A 175 -8.28 -9.65 8.33
CA VAL A 175 -7.87 -8.25 8.37
C VAL A 175 -6.64 -8.04 9.26
N ASP A 176 -6.51 -8.76 10.39
CA ASP A 176 -5.36 -8.61 11.27
C ASP A 176 -4.07 -9.14 10.62
N LEU A 177 -4.15 -10.22 9.85
CA LEU A 177 -3.03 -10.69 9.03
C LEU A 177 -2.67 -9.68 7.94
N GLN A 178 -3.67 -9.11 7.24
CA GLN A 178 -3.44 -8.07 6.25
C GLN A 178 -2.73 -6.85 6.88
N LEU A 179 -3.18 -6.41 8.06
CA LEU A 179 -2.56 -5.31 8.79
C LEU A 179 -1.14 -5.64 9.26
N LEU A 180 -0.90 -6.88 9.70
CA LEU A 180 0.43 -7.34 10.07
C LEU A 180 1.39 -7.24 8.88
N VAL A 181 0.98 -7.70 7.68
CA VAL A 181 1.77 -7.57 6.44
C VAL A 181 2.07 -6.11 6.12
N LEU A 182 1.03 -5.28 6.05
CA LEU A 182 1.18 -3.86 5.72
C LEU A 182 2.07 -3.11 6.71
N SER A 183 2.02 -3.48 8.00
CA SER A 183 2.83 -2.86 9.04
C SER A 183 4.33 -3.16 8.93
N LYS A 184 4.75 -4.14 8.12
CA LYS A 184 6.17 -4.47 7.93
C LYS A 184 6.90 -3.54 6.97
N ASP A 185 6.18 -2.80 6.13
CA ASP A 185 6.74 -1.73 5.30
C ASP A 185 6.03 -0.41 5.58
N LEU A 186 6.70 0.48 6.34
CA LEU A 186 6.26 1.84 6.61
C LEU A 186 7.20 2.87 5.99
N SER A 187 7.91 2.49 4.93
CA SER A 187 8.92 3.31 4.25
C SER A 187 8.40 4.61 3.65
N SER A 188 7.09 4.70 3.40
CA SER A 188 6.44 5.86 2.81
C SER A 188 5.14 6.21 3.53
N GLY A 189 4.71 7.46 3.41
CA GLY A 189 3.42 7.91 3.95
C GLY A 189 2.21 7.18 3.35
N TRP A 190 2.36 6.62 2.14
CA TRP A 190 1.30 5.85 1.48
C TRP A 190 1.03 4.53 2.21
N HIS A 191 2.03 3.92 2.84
CA HIS A 191 1.83 2.69 3.61
C HIS A 191 1.02 2.94 4.89
N TYR A 192 1.26 4.06 5.59
CA TYR A 192 0.41 4.46 6.72
C TYR A 192 -1.04 4.69 6.27
N LEU A 193 -1.23 5.33 5.12
CA LEU A 193 -2.56 5.54 4.56
C LEU A 193 -3.25 4.21 4.23
N GLN A 194 -2.50 3.26 3.67
CA GLN A 194 -3.03 1.93 3.32
C GLN A 194 -3.51 1.17 4.56
N VAL A 195 -2.70 1.16 5.63
CA VAL A 195 -3.09 0.56 6.92
C VAL A 195 -4.36 1.23 7.48
N ALA A 196 -4.39 2.57 7.52
CA ALA A 196 -5.56 3.30 8.00
C ALA A 196 -6.82 3.05 7.16
N THR A 197 -6.66 2.91 5.84
CA THR A 197 -7.77 2.61 4.92
C THR A 197 -8.36 1.22 5.20
N VAL A 198 -7.51 0.21 5.33
CA VAL A 198 -7.94 -1.16 5.67
C VAL A 198 -8.68 -1.20 7.01
N LEU A 199 -8.17 -0.51 8.03
CA LEU A 199 -8.83 -0.41 9.33
C LEU A 199 -10.21 0.23 9.22
N ARG A 200 -10.31 1.38 8.56
CA ARG A 200 -11.57 2.09 8.36
C ARG A 200 -12.58 1.24 7.61
N ASP A 201 -12.18 0.65 6.50
CA ASP A 201 -13.08 -0.11 5.62
C ASP A 201 -13.63 -1.37 6.33
N ASN A 202 -12.95 -1.83 7.38
CA ASN A 202 -13.37 -2.91 8.28
C ASN A 202 -13.99 -2.42 9.60
N GLY A 203 -14.41 -1.15 9.69
CA GLY A 203 -15.15 -0.60 10.84
C GLY A 203 -14.29 -0.26 12.07
N ARG A 204 -12.97 -0.29 11.97
CA ARG A 204 -12.02 0.05 13.04
C ARG A 204 -11.56 1.51 12.94
N GLY A 205 -12.53 2.43 12.97
CA GLY A 205 -12.31 3.86 12.73
C GLY A 205 -11.35 4.53 13.72
N ASP A 206 -11.40 4.15 15.01
CA ASP A 206 -10.50 4.71 16.02
C ASP A 206 -9.03 4.31 15.76
N ASP A 207 -8.78 3.03 15.47
CA ASP A 207 -7.45 2.54 15.09
C ASP A 207 -6.96 3.21 13.79
N ALA A 208 -7.86 3.44 12.82
CA ALA A 208 -7.53 4.13 11.58
C ALA A 208 -7.03 5.56 11.85
N LEU A 209 -7.67 6.29 12.77
CA LEU A 209 -7.24 7.63 13.19
C LEU A 209 -5.87 7.62 13.87
N GLU A 210 -5.58 6.62 14.71
CA GLU A 210 -4.25 6.46 15.32
C GLU A 210 -3.17 6.25 14.25
N TRP A 211 -3.45 5.44 13.23
CA TRP A 211 -2.54 5.23 12.10
C TRP A 211 -2.39 6.46 11.21
N VAL A 212 -3.45 7.24 11.02
CA VAL A 212 -3.36 8.54 10.35
C VAL A 212 -2.43 9.47 11.11
N GLU A 213 -2.57 9.58 12.44
CA GLU A 213 -1.73 10.44 13.25
C GLU A 213 -0.25 10.02 13.17
N ARG A 214 0.04 8.72 13.22
CA ARG A 214 1.39 8.18 13.02
C ARG A 214 1.94 8.55 11.64
N GLY A 215 1.13 8.41 10.60
CA GLY A 215 1.48 8.77 9.24
C GLY A 215 1.78 10.27 9.08
N LEU A 216 0.92 11.14 9.63
CA LEU A 216 1.09 12.59 9.58
C LEU A 216 2.38 13.05 10.28
N ARG A 217 2.69 12.45 11.45
CA ARG A 217 3.96 12.69 12.15
C ARG A 217 5.17 12.25 11.32
N ALA A 218 5.11 11.07 10.69
CA ALA A 218 6.20 10.56 9.87
C ALA A 218 6.47 11.43 8.64
N VAL A 219 5.42 11.83 7.91
CA VAL A 219 5.58 12.57 6.65
C VAL A 219 5.91 14.05 6.81
N GLY A 220 5.57 14.66 7.96
CA GLY A 220 5.83 16.07 8.25
C GLY A 220 5.22 17.02 7.20
N GLY A 221 4.00 16.75 6.77
CA GLY A 221 3.28 17.55 5.77
C GLY A 221 3.70 17.34 4.30
N ARG A 222 4.50 16.31 3.99
CA ARG A 222 4.89 15.96 2.61
C ARG A 222 4.21 14.67 2.13
N GLY A 223 4.34 14.35 0.85
CA GLY A 223 3.87 13.07 0.29
C GLY A 223 2.39 12.84 0.53
N ALA A 224 2.05 11.74 1.21
CA ALA A 224 0.67 11.32 1.48
C ALA A 224 -0.10 12.20 2.50
N ALA A 225 0.50 13.26 3.04
CA ALA A 225 -0.10 14.10 4.09
C ALA A 225 -1.55 14.55 3.76
N LEU A 226 -1.81 15.04 2.55
CA LEU A 226 -3.15 15.50 2.18
C LEU A 226 -4.19 14.36 2.20
N ARG A 227 -3.80 13.16 1.76
CA ARG A 227 -4.69 12.00 1.77
C ARG A 227 -4.95 11.45 3.17
N LEU A 228 -3.93 11.53 4.04
CA LEU A 228 -4.07 11.20 5.46
C LEU A 228 -5.03 12.17 6.15
N ILE A 229 -4.92 13.48 5.87
CA ILE A 229 -5.86 14.50 6.36
C ILE A 229 -7.28 14.21 5.85
N ASP A 230 -7.43 13.88 4.57
CA ASP A 230 -8.73 13.53 3.98
C ASP A 230 -9.39 12.38 4.74
N LEU A 231 -8.65 11.29 4.97
CA LEU A 231 -9.16 10.14 5.70
C LEU A 231 -9.58 10.53 7.12
N ALA A 232 -8.76 11.29 7.87
CA ALA A 232 -9.12 11.70 9.22
C ALA A 232 -10.34 12.65 9.26
N VAL A 233 -10.46 13.57 8.30
CA VAL A 233 -11.63 14.45 8.19
C VAL A 233 -12.89 13.62 7.93
N GLU A 234 -12.85 12.72 6.94
CA GLU A 234 -13.96 11.84 6.62
C GLU A 234 -14.37 10.96 7.81
N GLU A 235 -13.39 10.39 8.52
CA GLU A 235 -13.62 9.55 9.71
C GLU A 235 -14.28 10.34 10.85
N HIS A 236 -13.74 11.51 11.19
CA HIS A 236 -14.31 12.35 12.23
C HIS A 236 -15.73 12.82 11.90
N LEU A 237 -16.00 13.15 10.63
CA LEU A 237 -17.35 13.51 10.19
C LEU A 237 -18.30 12.32 10.29
N ARG A 238 -17.86 11.09 9.98
CA ARG A 238 -18.68 9.88 10.15
C ARG A 238 -19.07 9.65 11.61
N HIS A 239 -18.18 9.99 12.55
CA HIS A 239 -18.45 9.94 13.98
C HIS A 239 -19.21 11.18 14.52
N GLY A 240 -19.60 12.12 13.68
CA GLY A 240 -20.27 13.36 14.09
C GLY A 240 -19.37 14.35 14.84
N ALA A 241 -18.05 14.15 14.81
CA ALA A 241 -17.05 14.94 15.52
C ALA A 241 -16.50 16.07 14.63
N SER A 242 -17.36 16.96 14.12
CA SER A 242 -16.98 18.04 13.18
C SER A 242 -15.87 18.94 13.73
N GLN A 243 -15.85 19.22 15.03
CA GLN A 243 -14.79 20.00 15.68
C GLN A 243 -13.42 19.31 15.58
N ARG A 244 -13.37 17.98 15.68
CA ARG A 244 -12.13 17.20 15.51
C ARG A 244 -11.66 17.24 14.06
N ALA A 245 -12.57 17.16 13.08
CA ALA A 245 -12.22 17.29 11.67
C ALA A 245 -11.52 18.63 11.37
N VAL A 246 -12.05 19.74 11.91
CA VAL A 246 -11.43 21.07 11.78
C VAL A 246 -10.07 21.11 12.47
N GLN A 247 -9.98 20.55 13.68
CA GLN A 247 -8.75 20.55 14.47
C GLN A 247 -7.59 19.81 13.76
N VAL A 248 -7.86 18.66 13.12
CA VAL A 248 -6.84 17.93 12.34
C VAL A 248 -6.29 18.78 11.20
N CYS A 249 -7.15 19.46 10.44
CA CYS A 249 -6.69 20.35 9.39
C CYS A 249 -5.90 21.54 9.94
N LYS A 250 -6.33 22.11 11.07
CA LYS A 250 -5.66 23.24 11.71
C LYS A 250 -4.25 22.86 12.17
N GLU A 251 -4.10 21.73 12.85
CA GLU A 251 -2.80 21.20 13.27
C GLU A 251 -1.88 20.93 12.08
N ALA A 252 -2.41 20.32 11.01
CA ALA A 252 -1.64 20.09 9.79
C ALA A 252 -1.19 21.40 9.13
N PHE A 253 -2.07 22.42 9.09
CA PHE A 253 -1.74 23.72 8.52
C PHE A 253 -0.66 24.44 9.33
N PHE A 254 -0.73 24.40 10.66
CA PHE A 254 0.29 25.00 11.54
C PHE A 254 1.63 24.26 11.52
N ALA A 255 1.61 22.94 11.27
CA ALA A 255 2.83 22.19 11.06
C ALA A 255 3.50 22.53 9.71
N ARG A 256 2.69 22.71 8.67
CA ARG A 256 3.17 23.11 7.34
C ARG A 256 2.04 23.78 6.54
N PRO A 257 2.15 25.09 6.26
CA PRO A 257 1.17 25.80 5.46
C PRO A 257 0.87 25.15 4.11
N ASN A 258 -0.42 24.99 3.80
CA ASN A 258 -0.89 24.43 2.54
C ASN A 258 -2.28 24.98 2.17
N LEU A 259 -2.45 25.42 0.93
CA LEU A 259 -3.71 26.01 0.46
C LEU A 259 -4.88 25.02 0.47
N ASP A 260 -4.67 23.75 0.09
CA ASP A 260 -5.73 22.76 0.04
C ASP A 260 -6.26 22.48 1.45
N VAL A 261 -5.39 22.47 2.45
CA VAL A 261 -5.77 22.33 3.87
C VAL A 261 -6.58 23.56 4.34
N TYR A 262 -6.18 24.77 3.95
CA TYR A 262 -6.97 25.98 4.20
C TYR A 262 -8.38 25.89 3.58
N LEU A 263 -8.46 25.50 2.31
CA LEU A 263 -9.73 25.37 1.60
C LEU A 263 -10.64 24.30 2.22
N LYS A 264 -10.06 23.19 2.72
CA LYS A 264 -10.79 22.17 3.46
C LYS A 264 -11.38 22.71 4.75
N MET A 265 -10.58 23.38 5.58
CA MET A 265 -11.09 24.03 6.80
C MET A 265 -12.21 25.00 6.50
N ARG A 266 -12.01 25.85 5.49
CA ARG A 266 -13.05 26.77 5.03
C ARG A 266 -14.32 26.03 4.66
N ALA A 267 -14.25 24.98 3.85
CA ALA A 267 -15.44 24.22 3.46
C ALA A 267 -16.18 23.60 4.67
N LEU A 268 -15.46 23.22 5.73
CA LEU A 268 -16.05 22.66 6.95
C LEU A 268 -16.80 23.70 7.79
N VAL A 269 -16.30 24.95 7.87
CA VAL A 269 -16.82 25.95 8.84
C VAL A 269 -17.28 27.28 8.24
N VAL A 270 -17.19 27.51 6.93
CA VAL A 270 -17.55 28.82 6.31
C VAL A 270 -18.99 29.28 6.60
N HIS A 271 -19.88 28.34 6.90
CA HIS A 271 -21.28 28.62 7.25
C HIS A 271 -21.52 28.82 8.75
N THR A 272 -20.47 28.82 9.57
CA THR A 272 -20.55 28.99 11.02
C THR A 272 -19.84 30.27 11.45
N ASP A 273 -20.19 30.75 12.65
CA ASP A 273 -19.53 31.91 13.26
C ASP A 273 -18.07 31.63 13.67
N GLU A 274 -17.60 30.38 13.54
CA GLU A 274 -16.22 29.97 13.82
C GLU A 274 -15.27 30.33 12.69
N TRP A 275 -15.76 30.57 11.46
CA TRP A 275 -14.90 30.83 10.31
C TRP A 275 -14.11 32.14 10.42
N PRO A 276 -14.71 33.31 10.70
CA PRO A 276 -13.95 34.56 10.81
C PRO A 276 -12.78 34.51 11.81
N PRO A 277 -12.96 34.05 13.07
CA PRO A 277 -11.83 33.97 14.01
C PRO A 277 -10.80 32.92 13.59
N LEU A 278 -11.21 31.76 13.07
CA LEU A 278 -10.28 30.74 12.58
C LEU A 278 -9.44 31.27 11.42
N ARG A 279 -10.06 31.92 10.42
CA ARG A 279 -9.36 32.52 9.27
C ARG A 279 -8.32 33.53 9.71
N ALA A 280 -8.67 34.41 10.65
CA ALA A 280 -7.72 35.39 11.20
C ALA A 280 -6.52 34.71 11.87
N GLU A 281 -6.76 33.64 12.63
CA GLU A 281 -5.70 32.84 13.26
C GLU A 281 -4.77 32.20 12.22
N LEU A 282 -5.33 31.59 11.17
CA LEU A 282 -4.57 30.97 10.09
C LEU A 282 -3.70 31.98 9.34
N VAL A 283 -4.24 33.15 9.01
CA VAL A 283 -3.48 34.22 8.33
C VAL A 283 -2.40 34.79 9.23
N ASN A 284 -2.69 35.06 10.51
CA ASN A 284 -1.69 35.52 11.47
C ASN A 284 -0.53 34.54 11.61
N HIS A 285 -0.81 33.23 11.59
CA HIS A 285 0.25 32.21 11.59
C HIS A 285 1.17 32.34 10.37
N LEU A 286 0.62 32.55 9.16
CA LEU A 286 1.44 32.74 7.95
C LEU A 286 2.31 33.99 8.01
N VAL A 287 1.76 35.09 8.55
CA VAL A 287 2.48 36.34 8.74
C VAL A 287 3.63 36.17 9.73
N GLN A 288 3.39 35.44 10.83
CA GLN A 288 4.41 35.17 11.85
C GLN A 288 5.50 34.20 11.38
N ASP A 289 5.12 33.17 10.61
CA ASP A 289 6.06 32.22 9.99
C ASP A 289 6.98 32.97 9.03
N GLY A 290 6.41 33.75 8.09
CA GLY A 290 7.16 34.58 7.16
C GLY A 290 8.10 33.85 6.21
N SER A 291 8.17 32.50 6.27
CA SER A 291 8.96 31.71 5.34
C SER A 291 8.43 31.86 3.91
N ARG A 292 9.29 31.56 2.93
CA ARG A 292 8.91 31.57 1.52
C ARG A 292 7.64 30.74 1.24
N LEU A 293 7.49 29.59 1.90
CA LEU A 293 6.29 28.75 1.77
C LEU A 293 5.06 29.45 2.35
N ALA A 294 5.16 30.01 3.56
CA ALA A 294 4.07 30.71 4.21
C ALA A 294 3.60 31.92 3.39
N VAL A 295 4.52 32.73 2.88
CA VAL A 295 4.22 33.88 2.01
C VAL A 295 3.56 33.43 0.70
N GLU A 296 4.04 32.34 0.09
CA GLU A 296 3.42 31.78 -1.12
C GLU A 296 1.97 31.31 -0.87
N VAL A 297 1.74 30.60 0.25
CA VAL A 297 0.39 30.15 0.63
C VAL A 297 -0.50 31.34 0.96
N TYR A 298 0.01 32.34 1.67
CA TYR A 298 -0.73 33.55 2.00
C TYR A 298 -1.17 34.31 0.74
N ARG A 299 -0.27 34.46 -0.24
CA ARG A 299 -0.57 35.04 -1.54
C ARG A 299 -1.74 34.32 -2.23
N ARG A 300 -1.70 32.99 -2.26
CA ARG A 300 -2.76 32.19 -2.88
C ARG A 300 -4.10 32.27 -2.12
N ILE A 301 -4.06 32.42 -0.79
CA ILE A 301 -5.28 32.67 0.01
C ILE A 301 -5.89 34.02 -0.37
N VAL A 302 -5.08 35.08 -0.47
CA VAL A 302 -5.55 36.41 -0.91
C VAL A 302 -6.19 36.33 -2.30
N GLU A 303 -5.55 35.67 -3.27
CA GLU A 303 -6.12 35.47 -4.60
C GLU A 303 -7.47 34.72 -4.57
N VAL A 304 -7.59 33.70 -3.72
CA VAL A 304 -8.82 32.93 -3.56
C VAL A 304 -9.95 33.77 -2.96
N GLU A 305 -9.68 34.58 -1.95
CA GLU A 305 -10.72 35.44 -1.36
C GLU A 305 -11.06 36.63 -2.26
N LEU A 306 -10.09 37.21 -2.99
CA LEU A 306 -10.35 38.23 -4.03
C LEU A 306 -11.29 37.72 -5.14
N ALA A 307 -11.17 36.44 -5.52
CA ALA A 307 -12.03 35.85 -6.52
C ALA A 307 -13.49 35.68 -6.04
N ARG A 308 -13.72 35.64 -4.72
CA ARG A 308 -15.03 35.45 -4.11
C ARG A 308 -15.64 36.81 -3.81
N ARG A 309 -16.55 37.25 -4.69
CA ARG A 309 -17.17 38.58 -4.64
C ARG A 309 -18.02 38.76 -3.36
N GLY A 310 -17.64 39.72 -2.51
CA GLY A 310 -18.42 40.17 -1.35
C GLY A 310 -17.89 41.48 -0.78
N LEU A 311 -18.76 42.49 -0.60
CA LEU A 311 -18.38 43.86 -0.19
C LEU A 311 -17.76 43.93 1.21
N GLU A 312 -18.27 43.13 2.16
CA GLU A 312 -17.79 43.13 3.55
C GLU A 312 -16.39 42.51 3.72
N GLU A 313 -15.91 41.76 2.73
CA GLU A 313 -14.59 41.11 2.76
C GLU A 313 -13.52 41.91 2.00
N GLN A 314 -13.90 42.96 1.25
CA GLN A 314 -12.95 43.74 0.45
C GLN A 314 -11.95 44.52 1.30
N ASP A 315 -12.38 45.20 2.37
CA ASP A 315 -11.49 45.94 3.27
C ASP A 315 -10.46 45.01 3.93
N LEU A 316 -10.91 43.83 4.38
CA LEU A 316 -10.04 42.82 5.01
C LEU A 316 -8.98 42.31 4.04
N VAL A 317 -9.36 42.04 2.79
CA VAL A 317 -8.43 41.53 1.78
C VAL A 317 -7.42 42.62 1.35
N VAL A 318 -7.83 43.89 1.36
CA VAL A 318 -6.92 45.02 1.15
C VAL A 318 -5.92 45.15 2.30
N GLU A 319 -6.34 44.98 3.56
CA GLU A 319 -5.42 44.90 4.70
C GLU A 319 -4.41 43.74 4.56
N TRP A 320 -4.85 42.59 4.04
CA TRP A 320 -3.95 41.46 3.78
C TRP A 320 -2.94 41.75 2.67
N LEU A 321 -3.32 42.52 1.64
CA LEU A 321 -2.39 43.00 0.62
C LEU A 321 -1.33 43.95 1.21
N GLU A 322 -1.72 44.84 2.12
CA GLU A 322 -0.76 45.70 2.84
C GLU A 322 0.22 44.89 3.70
N GLN A 323 -0.24 43.83 4.35
CA GLN A 323 0.62 42.92 5.11
C GLN A 323 1.58 42.15 4.19
N LEU A 324 1.09 41.64 3.05
CA LEU A 324 1.92 40.99 2.04
C LEU A 324 3.01 41.91 1.49
N ARG A 325 2.75 43.21 1.33
CA ARG A 325 3.78 44.20 0.94
C ARG A 325 4.95 44.21 1.92
N GLY A 326 4.69 44.09 3.22
CA GLY A 326 5.74 44.01 4.25
C GLY A 326 6.53 42.70 4.20
N LEU A 327 5.89 41.59 3.83
CA LEU A 327 6.52 40.26 3.80
C LEU A 327 7.36 40.00 2.53
N GLN A 328 7.07 40.68 1.42
CA GLN A 328 7.76 40.49 0.14
C GLN A 328 7.99 41.83 -0.62
N PRO A 329 8.69 42.82 -0.02
CA PRO A 329 8.78 44.17 -0.55
C PRO A 329 9.33 44.23 -1.98
N ASP A 330 10.30 43.36 -2.30
CA ASP A 330 10.96 43.35 -3.61
C ASP A 330 10.09 42.78 -4.74
N ALA A 331 9.16 41.87 -4.43
CA ALA A 331 8.31 41.19 -5.41
C ALA A 331 6.86 41.71 -5.41
N PHE A 332 6.50 42.57 -4.45
CA PHE A 332 5.13 43.00 -4.25
C PHE A 332 4.60 43.86 -5.40
N ALA A 333 5.42 44.73 -5.98
CA ALA A 333 5.00 45.60 -7.09
C ALA A 333 4.50 44.79 -8.30
N ASP A 334 5.28 43.80 -8.73
CA ASP A 334 4.91 42.92 -9.85
C ASP A 334 3.67 42.08 -9.51
N TYR A 335 3.58 41.59 -8.27
CA TYR A 335 2.42 40.84 -7.80
C TYR A 335 1.14 41.70 -7.80
N LEU A 336 1.23 42.93 -7.34
CA LEU A 336 0.10 43.85 -7.26
C LEU A 336 -0.40 44.28 -8.65
N GLU A 337 0.51 44.53 -9.59
CA GLU A 337 0.15 44.75 -10.99
C GLU A 337 -0.55 43.52 -11.60
N HIS A 338 -0.10 42.30 -11.25
CA HIS A 338 -0.79 41.07 -11.65
C HIS A 338 -2.24 41.04 -11.11
N ILE A 339 -2.45 41.35 -9.83
CA ILE A 339 -3.80 41.42 -9.22
C ILE A 339 -4.66 42.46 -9.94
N LYS A 340 -4.18 43.70 -10.12
CA LYS A 340 -4.91 44.77 -10.81
C LYS A 340 -5.32 44.32 -12.23
N SER A 341 -4.41 43.68 -12.96
CA SER A 341 -4.67 43.19 -14.33
C SER A 341 -5.76 42.12 -14.41
N ARG A 342 -5.89 41.25 -13.40
CA ARG A 342 -6.94 40.22 -13.36
C ARG A 342 -8.31 40.77 -12.95
N HIS A 343 -8.32 41.89 -12.22
CA HIS A 343 -9.52 42.50 -11.65
C HIS A 343 -9.89 43.84 -12.31
N VAL A 344 -9.50 44.07 -13.57
CA VAL A 344 -9.78 45.33 -14.32
C VAL A 344 -11.28 45.68 -14.36
N ALA A 345 -12.16 44.68 -14.32
CA ALA A 345 -13.61 44.88 -14.32
C ALA A 345 -14.20 45.23 -12.94
N ASP A 346 -13.40 45.18 -11.86
CA ASP A 346 -13.81 45.49 -10.50
C ASP A 346 -13.33 46.88 -10.09
N SER A 347 -14.04 47.91 -10.54
CA SER A 347 -13.67 49.31 -10.29
C SER A 347 -13.63 49.67 -8.80
N GLN A 348 -14.48 49.04 -7.99
CA GLN A 348 -14.54 49.30 -6.55
C GLN A 348 -13.27 48.81 -5.84
N LEU A 349 -12.81 47.60 -6.18
CA LEU A 349 -11.54 47.08 -5.69
C LEU A 349 -10.37 47.99 -6.09
N LEU A 350 -10.31 48.40 -7.36
CA LEU A 350 -9.24 49.28 -7.86
C LEU A 350 -9.23 50.65 -7.17
N ASP A 351 -10.41 51.22 -6.89
CA ASP A 351 -10.55 52.49 -6.16
C ASP A 351 -10.10 52.36 -4.70
N GLU A 352 -10.41 51.25 -4.01
CA GLU A 352 -9.93 51.00 -2.64
C GLU A 352 -8.41 50.78 -2.59
N LEU A 353 -7.86 49.97 -3.51
CA LEU A 353 -6.40 49.78 -3.62
C LEU A 353 -5.69 51.12 -3.81
N SER A 354 -6.18 51.95 -4.73
CA SER A 354 -5.62 53.28 -4.99
C SER A 354 -5.72 54.20 -3.77
N ARG A 355 -6.83 54.16 -3.01
CA ARG A 355 -7.00 54.93 -1.77
C ARG A 355 -6.01 54.56 -0.68
N ARG A 356 -5.59 53.29 -0.62
CA ARG A 356 -4.63 52.75 0.36
C ARG A 356 -3.17 52.79 -0.12
N GLY A 357 -2.92 53.35 -1.31
CA GLY A 357 -1.58 53.42 -1.90
C GLY A 357 -1.05 52.04 -2.35
N LEU A 358 -1.96 51.17 -2.80
CA LEU A 358 -1.68 49.89 -3.43
C LEU A 358 -1.89 49.98 -4.94
#